data_AF-A0A9P6HBP4-F1
#
_entry.id   AF-A0A9P6HBP4-F1
#
_cell.length_a   1.000
_cell.length_b   1.000
_cell.length_c   1.000
_cell.angle_alpha   90.00
_cell.angle_beta   90.00
_cell.angle_gamma   90.00
#
_symmetry.space_group_name_H-M   'P 1'
#
loop_
_entity.id
_entity.type
_entity.pdbx_description
1 polymer ?
#
loop_
_entity_poly.entity_id
_entity_poly.type
_entity_poly.pdbx_seq_one_letter_code
_entity_poly.pdbx_strand_id
1 'polypeptide(L)'
;MPFIPPAIQYFQTVHAGQQWTDMVASFLRLEEFPPANGVRSPRLSIISRPEEVTKWMKTRSYLPAHIPFISNVSSYRDGWMKWWTSCQPPWRRGKGWPLPRDNEGTTNWVKIGARGQNGLFLVVVSTTWWAFSIRSEEEWVEFDKAVDDIRWVIDQVMESHKALQASEPPAPLAQPAPSQNPQKSKPEVTWMARATGKRQPKPSRKLLESRSS
;
A
#
# COMPACT_ATOMS: atom_id res chain seq x y z
N MET A 1 6.58 12.19 5.78
CA MET A 1 6.78 11.49 4.49
C MET A 1 6.82 12.50 3.35
N PRO A 2 7.79 12.44 2.41
CA PRO A 2 8.06 13.52 1.46
C PRO A 2 6.96 13.79 0.42
N PHE A 3 6.03 12.86 0.22
CA PHE A 3 4.96 12.98 -0.79
C PHE A 3 3.65 13.59 -0.26
N ILE A 4 3.51 13.69 1.07
CA ILE A 4 2.25 14.14 1.71
C ILE A 4 1.99 15.63 1.44
N PRO A 5 2.96 16.56 1.61
CA PRO A 5 2.70 17.98 1.35
C PRO A 5 2.18 18.29 -0.07
N PRO A 6 2.80 17.82 -1.16
CA PRO A 6 2.28 18.08 -2.50
C PRO A 6 0.95 17.34 -2.78
N ALA A 7 0.72 16.18 -2.14
CA ALA A 7 -0.56 15.49 -2.23
C ALA A 7 -1.70 16.28 -1.58
N ILE A 8 -1.47 16.87 -0.40
CA ILE A 8 -2.46 17.69 0.30
C ILE A 8 -2.85 18.90 -0.56
N GLN A 9 -1.86 19.62 -1.09
CA GLN A 9 -2.11 20.77 -1.97
C GLN A 9 -2.97 20.36 -3.16
N TYR A 10 -2.68 19.21 -3.76
CA TYR A 10 -3.47 18.67 -4.86
C TYR A 10 -4.90 18.29 -4.43
N PHE A 11 -5.09 17.62 -3.30
CA PHE A 11 -6.43 17.26 -2.79
C PHE A 11 -7.29 18.46 -2.42
N GLN A 12 -6.68 19.56 -1.98
CA GLN A 12 -7.37 20.82 -1.67
C GLN A 12 -7.95 21.51 -2.91
N THR A 13 -7.49 21.16 -4.12
CA THR A 13 -8.08 21.67 -5.36
C THR A 13 -9.42 21.02 -5.71
N VAL A 14 -9.80 19.94 -5.03
CA VAL A 14 -11.06 19.23 -5.24
C VAL A 14 -12.14 19.82 -4.32
N HIS A 15 -13.12 20.51 -4.92
CA HIS A 15 -14.25 21.11 -4.21
C HIS A 15 -15.47 20.15 -4.15
N ALA A 16 -15.30 19.00 -3.50
CA ALA A 16 -16.30 17.93 -3.42
C ALA A 16 -17.01 17.84 -2.05
N GLY A 17 -17.20 18.98 -1.38
CA GLY A 17 -17.95 19.08 -0.13
C GLY A 17 -17.30 18.49 1.11
N GLN A 18 -18.09 18.37 2.18
CA GLN A 18 -17.61 17.98 3.51
C GLN A 18 -17.18 16.50 3.58
N GLN A 19 -17.88 15.61 2.87
CA GLN A 19 -17.55 14.18 2.88
C GLN A 19 -16.14 13.92 2.33
N TRP A 20 -15.76 14.62 1.25
CA TRP A 20 -14.41 14.58 0.71
C TRP A 20 -13.38 15.07 1.73
N THR A 21 -13.64 16.22 2.35
CA THR A 21 -12.75 16.82 3.34
C THR A 21 -12.52 15.88 4.53
N ASP A 22 -13.59 15.26 5.04
CA ASP A 22 -13.52 14.30 6.13
C ASP A 22 -12.74 13.04 5.74
N MET A 23 -12.93 12.54 4.52
CA MET A 23 -12.20 11.39 4.00
C MET A 23 -10.70 11.67 3.88
N VAL A 24 -10.32 12.84 3.34
CA VAL A 24 -8.92 13.27 3.26
C VAL A 24 -8.33 13.42 4.67
N ALA A 25 -9.09 13.96 5.64
CA ALA A 25 -8.65 14.06 7.02
C ALA A 25 -8.43 12.68 7.67
N SER A 26 -9.33 11.71 7.44
CA SER A 26 -9.12 10.31 7.88
C SER A 26 -7.86 9.70 7.24
N PHE A 27 -7.65 9.93 5.94
CA PHE A 27 -6.46 9.46 5.24
C PHE A 27 -5.16 10.03 5.84
N LEU A 28 -5.12 11.33 6.15
CA LEU A 28 -3.95 11.96 6.76
C LEU A 28 -3.67 11.39 8.16
N ARG A 29 -4.70 11.19 8.99
CA ARG A 29 -4.56 10.52 10.29
C ARG A 29 -3.95 9.13 10.16
N LEU A 30 -4.37 8.35 9.16
CA LEU A 30 -3.80 7.03 8.89
C LEU A 30 -2.31 7.13 8.49
N GLU A 31 -1.95 8.12 7.68
CA GLU A 31 -0.56 8.32 7.23
C GLU A 31 0.36 8.90 8.32
N GLU A 32 -0.19 9.54 9.34
CA GLU A 32 0.54 10.03 10.52
C GLU A 32 0.69 8.95 11.62
N PHE A 33 -0.22 7.97 11.67
CA PHE A 33 -0.20 6.93 12.69
C PHE A 33 1.14 6.18 12.70
N PRO A 34 1.78 5.86 13.84
CA PRO A 34 3.07 5.17 13.81
C PRO A 34 2.93 3.77 13.21
N PRO A 35 3.84 3.32 12.31
CA PRO A 35 3.82 1.94 11.82
C PRO A 35 4.15 0.99 12.98
N ALA A 36 3.48 -0.17 13.03
CA ALA A 36 3.88 -1.24 13.93
C ALA A 36 5.27 -1.77 13.53
N ASN A 37 6.10 -2.11 14.52
CA ASN A 37 7.46 -2.58 14.28
C ASN A 37 7.46 -3.86 13.42
N GLY A 38 8.32 -3.90 12.40
CA GLY A 38 8.52 -5.10 11.57
C GLY A 38 7.39 -5.42 10.58
N VAL A 39 6.26 -4.69 10.58
CA VAL A 39 5.17 -4.91 9.63
C VAL A 39 5.46 -4.18 8.33
N ARG A 40 5.80 -4.92 7.27
CA ARG A 40 5.84 -4.34 5.92
C ARG A 40 4.44 -3.92 5.51
N SER A 41 4.27 -2.66 5.11
CA SER A 41 3.02 -2.21 4.51
C SER A 41 2.73 -3.05 3.25
N PRO A 42 1.57 -3.71 3.17
CA PRO A 42 1.19 -4.44 1.97
C PRO A 42 1.00 -3.45 0.81
N ARG A 43 0.93 -3.97 -0.41
CA ARG A 43 0.65 -3.16 -1.60
C ARG A 43 -0.81 -3.35 -1.98
N LEU A 44 -1.46 -2.29 -2.49
CA LEU A 44 -2.78 -2.43 -3.05
C LEU A 44 -2.80 -3.39 -4.25
N SER A 45 -3.94 -4.05 -4.43
CA SER A 45 -4.19 -4.91 -5.57
C SER A 45 -3.90 -4.18 -6.89
N ILE A 46 -3.27 -4.89 -7.81
CA ILE A 46 -3.11 -4.47 -9.21
C ILE A 46 -4.28 -4.95 -10.08
N ILE A 47 -5.11 -5.85 -9.56
CA ILE A 47 -6.20 -6.49 -10.30
C ILE A 47 -7.26 -5.45 -10.66
N SER A 48 -7.53 -5.31 -11.95
CA SER A 48 -8.51 -4.35 -12.51
C SER A 48 -8.18 -2.87 -12.26
N ARG A 49 -6.94 -2.54 -11.86
CA ARG A 49 -6.52 -1.15 -11.68
C ARG A 49 -6.72 -0.35 -12.97
N PRO A 50 -7.35 0.85 -12.92
CA PRO A 50 -7.51 1.68 -14.10
C PRO A 50 -6.15 2.01 -14.74
N GLU A 51 -6.12 2.07 -16.07
CA GLU A 51 -4.89 2.29 -16.83
C GLU A 51 -4.28 3.67 -16.50
N GLU A 52 -5.13 4.65 -16.24
CA GLU A 52 -4.81 6.01 -15.80
C GLU A 52 -3.95 6.00 -14.54
N VAL A 53 -4.30 5.16 -13.57
CA VAL A 53 -3.52 5.01 -12.32
C VAL A 53 -2.15 4.42 -12.63
N THR A 54 -2.11 3.39 -13.48
CA THR A 54 -0.85 2.73 -13.87
C THR A 54 0.08 3.68 -14.64
N LYS A 55 -0.47 4.52 -15.53
CA LYS A 55 0.26 5.54 -16.28
C LYS A 55 0.79 6.63 -15.34
N TRP A 56 -0.07 7.19 -14.49
CA TRP A 56 0.29 8.26 -13.55
C TRP A 56 1.35 7.82 -12.55
N MET A 57 1.31 6.57 -12.08
CA MET A 57 2.33 6.02 -11.16
C MET A 57 3.76 6.06 -11.69
N LYS A 58 3.97 6.17 -13.01
CA LYS A 58 5.30 6.30 -13.61
C LYS A 58 5.89 7.70 -13.41
N THR A 59 5.06 8.73 -13.33
CA THR A 59 5.49 10.12 -13.20
C THR A 59 5.27 10.66 -11.79
N ARG A 60 4.18 10.24 -11.12
CA ARG A 60 3.72 10.71 -9.80
C ARG A 60 3.70 12.23 -9.68
N SER A 61 3.37 12.88 -10.79
CA SER A 61 3.44 14.32 -10.95
C SER A 61 2.03 14.91 -10.96
N TYR A 62 1.86 16.03 -10.26
CA TYR A 62 0.61 16.79 -10.23
C TYR A 62 0.59 17.91 -11.28
N LEU A 63 1.56 17.92 -12.20
CA LEU A 63 1.54 18.86 -13.32
C LEU A 63 0.34 18.56 -14.22
N PRO A 64 -0.35 19.58 -14.76
CA PRO A 64 -1.55 19.37 -15.59
C PRO A 64 -1.34 18.39 -16.75
N ALA A 65 -0.16 18.40 -17.38
CA ALA A 65 0.18 17.48 -18.48
C ALA A 65 0.29 15.99 -18.07
N HIS A 66 0.41 15.71 -16.78
CA HIS A 66 0.54 14.35 -16.25
C HIS A 66 -0.73 13.85 -15.55
N ILE A 67 -1.69 14.73 -15.26
CA ILE A 67 -2.98 14.34 -14.71
C ILE A 67 -3.80 13.65 -15.81
N PRO A 68 -4.32 12.43 -15.58
CA PRO A 68 -5.14 11.75 -16.57
C PRO A 68 -6.41 12.54 -16.92
N PHE A 69 -6.66 12.70 -18.21
CA PHE A 69 -7.92 13.20 -18.70
C PHE A 69 -8.94 12.06 -18.82
N ILE A 70 -10.05 12.14 -18.07
CA ILE A 70 -11.11 11.13 -18.13
C ILE A 70 -12.16 11.58 -19.14
N SER A 71 -12.20 10.93 -20.30
CA SER A 71 -13.15 11.26 -21.37
C SER A 71 -14.54 10.66 -21.17
N ASN A 72 -14.64 9.53 -20.47
CA ASN A 72 -15.90 8.84 -20.18
C ASN A 72 -15.98 8.51 -18.69
N VAL A 73 -16.74 9.32 -17.95
CA VAL A 73 -16.88 9.24 -16.49
C VAL A 73 -17.48 7.90 -16.07
N SER A 74 -18.55 7.45 -16.72
CA SER A 74 -19.22 6.18 -16.43
C SER A 74 -18.27 4.98 -16.57
N SER A 75 -17.51 4.93 -17.67
CA SER A 75 -16.54 3.85 -17.88
C SER A 75 -15.41 3.88 -16.86
N TYR A 76 -14.92 5.07 -16.52
CA TYR A 76 -13.89 5.24 -15.49
C TYR A 76 -14.40 4.83 -14.11
N ARG A 77 -15.60 5.29 -13.73
CA ARG A 77 -16.30 4.90 -12.50
C ARG A 77 -16.38 3.39 -12.38
N ASP A 78 -16.91 2.71 -13.39
CA ASP A 78 -17.13 1.26 -13.34
C ASP A 78 -15.80 0.50 -13.20
N GLY A 79 -14.77 0.94 -13.92
CA GLY A 79 -13.40 0.42 -13.79
C GLY A 79 -12.80 0.68 -12.40
N TRP A 80 -12.99 1.88 -11.88
CA TRP A 80 -12.53 2.30 -10.56
C TRP A 80 -13.21 1.48 -9.45
N MET A 81 -14.54 1.32 -9.50
CA MET A 81 -15.31 0.53 -8.54
C MET A 81 -14.89 -0.95 -8.57
N LYS A 82 -14.64 -1.50 -9.76
CA LYS A 82 -14.12 -2.87 -9.93
C LYS A 82 -12.75 -3.04 -9.28
N TRP A 83 -11.85 -2.08 -9.47
CA TRP A 83 -10.54 -2.06 -8.81
C TRP A 83 -10.66 -1.93 -7.30
N TRP A 84 -11.49 -1.00 -6.81
CA TRP A 84 -11.70 -0.78 -5.39
C TRP A 84 -12.25 -2.03 -4.71
N THR A 85 -13.22 -2.70 -5.33
CA THR A 85 -13.77 -3.98 -4.89
C THR A 85 -12.70 -5.08 -4.84
N SER A 86 -11.77 -5.11 -5.81
CA SER A 86 -10.66 -6.08 -5.81
C SER A 86 -9.66 -5.86 -4.67
N CYS A 87 -9.56 -4.63 -4.17
CA CYS A 87 -8.76 -4.28 -3.00
C CYS A 87 -9.42 -4.76 -1.70
N GLN A 88 -10.76 -4.78 -1.63
CA GLN A 88 -11.49 -5.11 -0.40
C GLN A 88 -11.28 -6.54 0.11
N PRO A 89 -11.53 -6.84 1.40
CA PRO A 89 -11.40 -8.20 1.91
C PRO A 89 -12.42 -9.12 1.22
N PRO A 90 -12.16 -10.44 1.10
CA PRO A 90 -13.04 -11.36 0.38
C PRO A 90 -14.51 -11.28 0.80
N TRP A 91 -14.80 -11.09 2.09
CA TRP A 91 -16.17 -11.00 2.60
C TRP A 91 -16.95 -9.77 2.13
N ARG A 92 -16.26 -8.71 1.70
CA ARG A 92 -16.90 -7.51 1.12
C ARG A 92 -17.22 -7.66 -0.36
N ARG A 93 -16.67 -8.67 -1.03
CA ARG A 93 -16.79 -8.82 -2.48
C ARG A 93 -18.09 -9.54 -2.84
N GLY A 94 -18.69 -9.20 -3.98
CA GLY A 94 -19.73 -10.01 -4.63
C GLY A 94 -21.18 -9.74 -4.23
N LYS A 95 -21.46 -8.78 -3.33
CA LYS A 95 -22.84 -8.38 -2.97
C LYS A 95 -23.34 -7.11 -3.70
N GLY A 96 -22.58 -6.61 -4.68
CA GLY A 96 -22.90 -5.39 -5.42
C GLY A 96 -22.35 -4.12 -4.76
N TRP A 97 -22.73 -2.97 -5.31
CA TRP A 97 -22.38 -1.63 -4.85
C TRP A 97 -23.61 -0.94 -4.26
N PRO A 98 -23.53 -0.25 -3.10
CA PRO A 98 -22.37 -0.13 -2.20
C PRO A 98 -21.91 -1.46 -1.60
N LEU A 99 -20.62 -1.53 -1.25
CA LEU A 99 -20.04 -2.75 -0.69
C LEU A 99 -20.55 -2.98 0.75
N PRO A 100 -20.89 -4.24 1.11
CA PRO A 100 -21.43 -4.56 2.42
C PRO A 100 -20.45 -4.18 3.54
N ARG A 101 -21.02 -3.73 4.66
CA ARG A 101 -20.30 -3.41 5.90
C ARG A 101 -20.52 -4.46 6.99
N ASP A 102 -21.53 -5.32 6.79
CA ASP A 102 -21.95 -6.35 7.72
C ASP A 102 -21.09 -7.61 7.52
N ASN A 103 -19.89 -7.61 8.10
CA ASN A 103 -19.25 -8.84 8.57
C ASN A 103 -18.35 -8.54 9.76
N GLU A 104 -18.90 -8.84 10.93
CA GLU A 104 -18.25 -8.88 12.22
C GLU A 104 -17.22 -10.02 12.27
N GLY A 105 -15.98 -9.70 12.58
CA GLY A 105 -14.99 -10.71 12.96
C GLY A 105 -13.60 -10.44 12.39
N THR A 106 -12.67 -10.10 13.29
CA THR A 106 -11.19 -10.22 13.26
C THR A 106 -10.50 -10.16 11.88
N THR A 107 -11.07 -9.44 10.92
CA THR A 107 -10.50 -9.40 9.58
C THR A 107 -9.34 -8.47 9.66
N ASN A 108 -8.17 -9.00 9.32
CA ASN A 108 -6.95 -8.22 9.28
C ASN A 108 -7.01 -7.21 8.13
N TRP A 109 -7.54 -6.02 8.41
CA TRP A 109 -7.60 -4.88 7.49
C TRP A 109 -6.21 -4.37 7.08
N VAL A 110 -5.14 -4.86 7.70
CA VAL A 110 -3.75 -4.50 7.35
C VAL A 110 -3.48 -4.71 5.87
N LYS A 111 -4.05 -5.74 5.22
CA LYS A 111 -3.86 -5.97 3.77
C LYS A 111 -4.28 -4.78 2.90
N ILE A 112 -5.30 -4.03 3.32
CA ILE A 112 -5.80 -2.82 2.65
C ILE A 112 -5.16 -1.57 3.23
N GLY A 113 -4.75 -1.63 4.51
CA GLY A 113 -3.91 -0.66 5.20
C GLY A 113 -2.49 -0.53 4.66
N ALA A 114 -2.29 -0.85 3.37
CA ALA A 114 -1.18 -0.38 2.59
C ALA A 114 -1.07 1.15 2.77
N ARG A 115 0.01 1.58 3.42
CA ARG A 115 0.35 2.98 3.63
C ARG A 115 1.34 3.47 2.59
N GLY A 116 1.46 4.78 2.48
CA GLY A 116 2.39 5.42 1.58
C GLY A 116 1.92 5.42 0.13
N GLN A 117 2.86 5.73 -0.75
CA GLN A 117 2.64 6.01 -2.17
C GLN A 117 2.03 4.89 -3.03
N ASN A 118 1.98 3.65 -2.52
CA ASN A 118 1.40 2.48 -3.21
C ASN A 118 0.15 1.93 -2.50
N GLY A 119 -0.30 2.66 -1.49
CA GLY A 119 -1.40 2.31 -0.61
C GLY A 119 -2.67 3.05 -0.94
N LEU A 120 -3.51 3.28 0.07
CA LEU A 120 -4.77 4.04 -0.03
C LEU A 120 -4.59 5.43 -0.63
N PHE A 121 -3.38 5.99 -0.57
CA PHE A 121 -3.00 7.17 -1.34
C PHE A 121 -3.38 7.10 -2.82
N LEU A 122 -3.14 5.97 -3.50
CA LEU A 122 -3.49 5.81 -4.92
C LEU A 122 -4.99 5.87 -5.15
N VAL A 123 -5.77 5.35 -4.20
CA VAL A 123 -7.23 5.37 -4.24
C VAL A 123 -7.68 6.82 -4.14
N VAL A 124 -7.25 7.55 -3.11
CA VAL A 124 -7.59 8.97 -2.90
C VAL A 124 -7.20 9.83 -4.12
N VAL A 125 -5.98 9.67 -4.64
CA VAL A 125 -5.54 10.40 -5.85
C VAL A 125 -6.43 10.07 -7.05
N SER A 126 -6.70 8.80 -7.33
CA SER A 126 -7.53 8.43 -8.47
C SER A 126 -8.98 8.94 -8.35
N THR A 127 -9.50 9.03 -7.13
CA THR A 127 -10.83 9.60 -6.87
C THR A 127 -10.88 11.10 -7.19
N THR A 128 -9.76 11.84 -7.09
CA THR A 128 -9.72 13.25 -7.55
C THR A 128 -10.02 13.39 -9.05
N TRP A 129 -9.53 12.46 -9.87
CA TRP A 129 -9.73 12.50 -11.32
C TRP A 129 -11.19 12.22 -11.66
N TRP A 130 -11.84 11.34 -10.90
CA TRP A 130 -13.28 11.16 -10.98
C TRP A 130 -14.00 12.47 -10.65
N ALA A 131 -13.70 13.12 -9.51
CA ALA A 131 -14.33 14.37 -9.10
C ALA A 131 -14.24 15.46 -10.18
N PHE A 132 -13.06 15.67 -10.78
CA PHE A 132 -12.86 16.67 -11.84
C PHE A 132 -13.63 16.38 -13.13
N SER A 133 -14.09 15.14 -13.30
CA SER A 133 -14.71 14.68 -14.52
C SER A 133 -16.23 14.64 -14.43
N ILE A 134 -16.82 14.73 -13.23
CA ILE A 134 -18.26 14.74 -12.99
C ILE A 134 -18.94 15.92 -13.72
N ARG A 135 -20.07 15.64 -14.38
CA ARG A 135 -20.88 16.61 -15.13
C ARG A 135 -22.37 16.57 -14.75
N SER A 136 -22.81 15.63 -13.91
CA SER A 136 -24.20 15.52 -13.48
C SER A 136 -24.36 15.23 -11.99
N GLU A 137 -25.54 15.52 -11.44
CA GLU A 137 -25.88 15.25 -10.04
C GLU A 137 -25.92 13.75 -9.73
N GLU A 138 -26.35 12.92 -10.69
CA GLU A 138 -26.37 11.47 -10.52
C GLU A 138 -24.96 10.89 -10.37
N GLU A 139 -23.98 11.48 -11.08
CA GLU A 139 -22.56 11.13 -10.94
C GLU A 139 -21.99 11.57 -9.60
N TRP A 140 -22.44 12.72 -9.05
CA TRP A 140 -22.10 13.15 -7.69
C TRP A 140 -22.62 12.17 -6.63
N VAL A 141 -23.84 11.67 -6.77
CA VAL A 141 -24.40 10.68 -5.83
C VAL A 141 -23.55 9.40 -5.80
N GLU A 142 -23.09 8.91 -6.95
CA GLU A 142 -22.21 7.72 -7.00
C GLU A 142 -20.81 8.01 -6.47
N PHE A 143 -20.30 9.21 -6.72
CA PHE A 143 -19.04 9.67 -6.17
C PHE A 143 -19.08 9.75 -4.63
N ASP A 144 -20.15 10.31 -4.06
CA ASP A 144 -20.32 10.44 -2.61
C ASP A 144 -20.38 9.08 -1.92
N LYS A 145 -21.08 8.10 -2.53
CA LYS A 145 -21.06 6.71 -2.05
C LYS A 145 -19.64 6.13 -2.04
N ALA A 146 -18.81 6.47 -3.02
CA ALA A 146 -17.44 6.00 -3.09
C ALA A 146 -16.56 6.67 -2.04
N VAL A 147 -16.70 7.98 -1.83
CA VAL A 147 -16.00 8.74 -0.79
C VAL A 147 -16.36 8.23 0.60
N ASP A 148 -17.65 7.98 0.86
CA ASP A 148 -18.11 7.41 2.13
C ASP A 148 -17.51 6.01 2.36
N ASP A 149 -17.47 5.16 1.33
CA ASP A 149 -16.85 3.84 1.46
C ASP A 149 -15.34 3.90 1.72
N ILE A 150 -14.62 4.78 1.02
CA ILE A 150 -13.19 4.99 1.23
C ILE A 150 -12.92 5.44 2.67
N ARG A 151 -13.66 6.45 3.15
CA ARG A 151 -13.55 6.95 4.53
C ARG A 151 -13.77 5.83 5.52
N TRP A 152 -14.87 5.10 5.37
CA TRP A 152 -15.20 3.99 6.26
C TRP A 152 -14.09 2.94 6.28
N VAL A 153 -13.53 2.56 5.13
CA VAL A 153 -12.40 1.61 5.08
C VAL A 153 -11.14 2.16 5.76
N ILE A 154 -10.82 3.44 5.58
CA ILE A 154 -9.69 4.07 6.28
C ILE A 154 -9.89 3.96 7.80
N ASP A 155 -11.09 4.23 8.29
CA ASP A 155 -11.40 4.17 9.72
C ASP A 155 -11.26 2.71 10.25
N GLN A 156 -11.71 1.70 9.50
CA GLN A 156 -11.51 0.28 9.84
C GLN A 156 -10.03 -0.14 9.87
N VAL A 157 -9.23 0.36 8.92
CA VAL A 157 -7.78 0.13 8.89
C VAL A 157 -7.12 0.75 10.11
N MET A 158 -7.49 1.99 10.45
CA MET A 158 -6.97 2.67 11.63
C MET A 158 -7.29 1.90 12.91
N GLU A 159 -8.52 1.42 13.06
CA GLU A 159 -8.92 0.65 14.25
C GLU A 159 -8.14 -0.66 14.36
N SER A 160 -7.89 -1.33 13.23
CA SER A 160 -7.05 -2.53 13.20
C SER A 160 -5.60 -2.24 13.58
N HIS A 161 -5.03 -1.11 13.15
CA HIS A 161 -3.68 -0.71 13.54
C HIS A 161 -3.57 -0.40 15.04
N LYS A 162 -4.58 0.25 15.64
CA LYS A 162 -4.63 0.48 17.09
C LYS A 162 -4.71 -0.83 17.87
N ALA A 163 -5.58 -1.75 17.44
CA ALA A 163 -5.74 -3.06 18.08
C ALA A 163 -4.44 -3.89 18.03
N LEU A 164 -3.69 -3.78 16.92
CA LEU A 164 -2.38 -4.44 16.80
C LEU A 164 -1.32 -3.82 17.72
N GLN A 165 -1.30 -2.50 17.88
CA GLN A 165 -0.38 -1.85 18.84
C GLN A 165 -0.73 -2.17 20.30
N ALA A 166 -2.02 -2.24 20.63
CA ALA A 166 -2.48 -2.56 21.98
C ALA A 166 -2.21 -4.02 22.39
N SER A 167 -2.05 -4.93 21.42
CA SER A 167 -1.76 -6.35 21.68
C SER A 167 -0.27 -6.70 21.67
N GLU A 168 0.63 -5.76 21.35
CA GLU A 168 2.07 -5.95 21.46
C GLU A 168 2.49 -5.92 22.95
N PRO A 169 3.16 -6.96 23.49
CA PRO A 169 3.65 -6.95 24.87
C PRO A 169 4.61 -5.76 25.08
N PRO A 170 4.59 -5.09 26.24
CA PRO A 170 5.55 -4.02 26.51
C PRO A 170 6.96 -4.57 26.33
N ALA A 171 7.76 -3.83 25.54
CA ALA A 171 9.14 -4.20 25.25
C ALA A 171 9.86 -4.62 26.55
N PRO A 172 10.62 -5.74 26.56
CA PRO A 172 11.41 -6.10 27.72
C PRO A 172 12.25 -4.88 28.11
N LEU A 173 12.04 -4.37 29.32
CA LEU A 173 12.89 -3.33 29.91
C LEU A 173 14.32 -3.80 29.71
N ALA A 174 15.09 -3.06 28.90
CA ALA A 174 16.48 -3.36 28.64
C ALA A 174 17.19 -3.42 30.00
N GLN A 175 17.44 -4.64 30.48
CA GLN A 175 18.26 -4.84 31.65
C GLN A 175 19.64 -4.27 31.28
N PRO A 176 20.20 -3.33 32.09
CA PRO A 176 21.52 -2.82 31.81
C PRO A 176 22.49 -4.01 31.81
N ALA A 177 23.17 -4.20 30.68
CA ALA A 177 24.09 -5.30 30.49
C ALA A 177 25.11 -5.33 31.65
N PRO A 178 25.38 -6.49 32.28
CA PRO A 178 26.41 -6.58 33.29
C PRO A 178 27.77 -6.28 32.64
N SER A 179 28.42 -5.26 33.18
CA SER A 179 29.75 -4.78 32.79
C SER A 179 30.77 -5.91 32.81
N GLN A 180 31.20 -6.39 31.64
CA GLN A 180 32.30 -7.35 31.54
C GLN A 180 33.62 -6.58 31.47
N ASN A 181 34.35 -6.60 32.58
CA ASN A 181 35.75 -6.16 32.66
C ASN A 181 36.66 -7.29 32.10
N PRO A 182 37.83 -6.96 31.52
CA PRO A 182 38.59 -7.85 30.66
C PRO A 182 39.61 -8.66 31.48
N GLN A 183 39.61 -9.99 31.38
CA GLN A 183 40.83 -10.82 31.38
C GLN A 183 40.49 -12.31 31.26
N LYS A 184 41.00 -12.98 30.22
CA LYS A 184 41.95 -14.11 30.36
C LYS A 184 42.19 -14.84 29.02
N SER A 185 43.43 -14.67 28.55
CA SER A 185 44.35 -15.67 27.98
C SER A 185 43.85 -16.73 26.97
N LYS A 186 44.46 -16.65 25.77
CA LYS A 186 44.65 -17.73 24.78
C LYS A 186 45.19 -19.02 25.42
N PRO A 187 44.97 -20.15 24.75
CA PRO A 187 46.12 -20.92 24.29
C PRO A 187 46.12 -21.20 22.79
N GLU A 188 47.35 -21.31 22.34
CA GLU A 188 47.89 -21.63 21.03
C GLU A 188 47.73 -23.13 20.75
N VAL A 189 47.22 -23.51 19.57
CA VAL A 189 47.41 -24.87 19.04
C VAL A 189 47.77 -24.81 17.56
N THR A 190 48.99 -25.25 17.35
CA THR A 190 49.78 -25.49 16.15
C THR A 190 49.12 -26.45 15.15
N TRP A 191 49.12 -26.11 13.86
CA TRP A 191 49.07 -27.08 12.77
C TRP A 191 50.08 -26.74 11.67
N MET A 192 51.10 -27.61 11.54
CA MET A 192 51.91 -27.84 10.34
C MET A 192 51.37 -29.14 9.71
N ALA A 193 51.37 -29.45 8.41
CA ALA A 193 51.69 -28.75 7.18
C ALA A 193 51.12 -29.57 5.99
N ARG A 194 50.81 -28.87 4.89
CA ARG A 194 50.88 -29.22 3.45
C ARG A 194 50.28 -30.55 2.91
N ALA A 195 49.40 -30.40 1.91
CA ALA A 195 49.58 -31.00 0.58
C ALA A 195 48.82 -30.23 -0.51
N THR A 196 49.43 -30.16 -1.68
CA THR A 196 49.13 -29.38 -2.89
C THR A 196 47.96 -29.92 -3.72
N GLY A 197 47.18 -29.04 -4.37
CA GLY A 197 46.29 -29.42 -5.47
C GLY A 197 45.45 -28.28 -6.04
N LYS A 198 45.92 -27.63 -7.11
CA LYS A 198 45.12 -26.72 -7.96
C LYS A 198 44.27 -27.54 -8.95
N ARG A 199 42.98 -27.19 -9.14
CA ARG A 199 42.18 -27.28 -10.40
C ARG A 199 40.79 -26.70 -10.14
N GLN A 200 40.49 -25.50 -10.68
CA GLN A 200 39.78 -25.18 -11.94
C GLN A 200 38.24 -25.29 -11.86
N PRO A 201 37.49 -24.23 -12.25
CA PRO A 201 36.02 -24.17 -12.15
C PRO A 201 35.31 -24.95 -13.28
N LYS A 202 34.14 -25.51 -12.95
CA LYS A 202 33.24 -26.19 -13.91
C LYS A 202 32.41 -25.18 -14.72
N PRO A 203 32.28 -25.35 -16.04
CA PRO A 203 31.50 -24.45 -16.90
C PRO A 203 30.02 -24.85 -17.06
N SER A 204 29.24 -23.83 -17.45
CA SER A 204 27.80 -23.80 -17.71
C SER A 204 27.33 -24.73 -18.84
N ARG A 205 26.12 -25.28 -18.66
CA ARG A 205 25.41 -26.14 -19.60
C ARG A 205 24.53 -25.29 -20.53
N LYS A 206 24.93 -25.12 -21.80
CA LYS A 206 24.02 -24.63 -22.86
C LYS A 206 23.28 -25.82 -23.48
N LEU A 207 21.97 -25.62 -23.66
CA LEU A 207 21.04 -26.54 -24.32
C LEU A 207 21.33 -26.60 -25.83
N LEU A 208 21.19 -27.80 -26.38
CA LEU A 208 21.39 -28.17 -27.78
C LEU A 208 20.08 -27.91 -28.55
N GLU A 209 20.11 -27.06 -29.56
CA GLU A 209 19.08 -27.01 -30.62
C GLU A 209 19.57 -27.90 -31.79
N SER A 210 18.79 -28.95 -32.07
CA SER A 210 18.95 -29.80 -33.24
C SER A 210 17.83 -29.46 -34.22
N ARG A 211 18.24 -29.09 -35.43
CA ARG A 211 17.44 -28.93 -36.65
C ARG A 211 16.79 -30.26 -37.06
N SER A 212 15.61 -30.17 -37.65
CA SER A 212 15.20 -31.08 -38.73
C SER A 212 14.64 -30.26 -39.88
N SER A 213 15.25 -30.48 -41.04
CA SER A 213 14.77 -30.12 -42.37
C SER A 213 13.49 -30.86 -42.74
#